data_AF-A0A2V8TMV9-F1
#
_entry.id   AF-A0A2V8TMV9-F1
#
_cell.length_a   1.000
_cell.length_b   1.000
_cell.length_c   1.000
_cell.angle_alpha   90.00
_cell.angle_beta   90.00
_cell.angle_gamma   90.00
#
_symmetry.space_group_name_H-M   'P 1'
#
loop_
_entity.id
_entity.type
_entity.pdbx_description
1 polymer ?
#
loop_
_entity_poly.entity_id
_entity_poly.type
_entity_poly.pdbx_seq_one_letter_code
_entity_poly.pdbx_strand_id
1 'polypeptide(L)'
;EVVSYGDLAQLIANGQVKDPRSVVILSYALCGFAHVASVAIFVGGTAALVPSRRDDLAALGWRALVAATLATLMTGCVAGMFSNGEGVALLQ
;
A
#
# COMPACT_ATOMS: atom_id res chain seq x y z
N GLU A 1 -6.38 3.94 0.76
CA GLU A 1 -6.56 2.55 1.19
C GLU A 1 -7.99 2.22 1.59
N VAL A 2 -8.63 2.95 2.52
CA VAL A 2 -9.97 2.57 3.05
C VAL A 2 -11.02 2.41 1.94
N VAL A 3 -11.14 3.40 1.05
CA VAL A 3 -12.07 3.35 -0.09
C VAL A 3 -11.74 2.18 -1.02
N SER A 4 -10.45 2.03 -1.36
CA SER A 4 -9.97 0.97 -2.25
C SER A 4 -10.20 -0.44 -1.69
N TYR A 5 -10.15 -0.62 -0.37
CA TYR A 5 -10.54 -1.88 0.27
C TYR A 5 -12.05 -2.15 0.15
N GLY A 6 -12.87 -1.10 0.26
CA GLY A 6 -14.31 -1.19 -0.01
C GLY A 6 -14.59 -1.61 -1.46
N ASP A 7 -13.91 -0.98 -2.42
CA ASP A 7 -14.04 -1.33 -3.84
C ASP A 7 -13.60 -2.78 -4.10
N LEU A 8 -12.47 -3.22 -3.51
CA LEU A 8 -12.01 -4.60 -3.62
C LEU A 8 -13.05 -5.60 -3.07
N ALA A 9 -13.66 -5.29 -1.93
CA ALA A 9 -14.71 -6.13 -1.36
C ALA A 9 -15.93 -6.23 -2.29
N GLN A 10 -16.33 -5.14 -2.95
CA GLN A 10 -17.40 -5.16 -3.95
C GLN A 10 -17.01 -5.99 -5.19
N LEU A 11 -15.79 -5.85 -5.69
CA LEU A 11 -15.30 -6.61 -6.85
C LEU A 11 -15.28 -8.12 -6.56
N ILE A 12 -14.96 -8.53 -5.33
CA ILE A 12 -15.02 -9.92 -4.88
C ILE A 12 -16.48 -10.39 -4.81
N ALA A 13 -17.37 -9.60 -4.17
CA ALA A 13 -18.78 -9.93 -4.03
C ALA A 13 -19.51 -10.07 -5.39
N ASN A 14 -19.14 -9.23 -6.36
CA ASN A 14 -19.67 -9.27 -7.72
C ASN A 14 -19.04 -10.37 -8.59
N GLY A 15 -18.09 -11.14 -8.06
CA GLY A 15 -17.38 -12.18 -8.80
C GLY A 15 -16.50 -11.66 -9.92
N GLN A 16 -16.06 -10.39 -9.87
CA GLN A 16 -15.12 -9.82 -10.85
C GLN A 16 -13.67 -10.19 -10.53
N VAL A 17 -13.34 -10.30 -9.23
CA VAL A 17 -12.07 -10.87 -8.76
C VAL A 17 -12.37 -12.25 -8.15
N LYS A 18 -12.08 -13.31 -8.91
CA LYS A 18 -12.36 -14.70 -8.52
C LYS A 18 -11.13 -15.46 -8.02
N ASP A 19 -9.96 -15.08 -8.54
CA ASP A 19 -8.71 -15.75 -8.24
C ASP A 19 -8.26 -15.42 -6.80
N PRO A 20 -8.18 -16.41 -5.89
CA PRO A 20 -7.86 -16.14 -4.49
C PRO A 20 -6.45 -15.57 -4.29
N ARG A 21 -5.50 -15.92 -5.16
CA ARG A 21 -4.15 -15.34 -5.15
C ARG A 21 -4.18 -13.84 -5.46
N SER A 22 -5.04 -13.40 -6.36
CA SER A 22 -5.23 -11.99 -6.69
C SER A 22 -5.80 -11.20 -5.51
N VAL A 23 -6.71 -11.79 -4.74
CA VAL A 23 -7.22 -11.20 -3.48
C VAL A 23 -6.07 -10.98 -2.49
N VAL A 24 -5.18 -11.96 -2.33
CA VAL A 24 -4.00 -11.84 -1.46
C VAL A 24 -3.07 -10.72 -1.96
N ILE A 25 -2.70 -10.72 -3.23
CA ILE A 25 -1.81 -9.70 -3.81
C ILE A 25 -2.37 -8.29 -3.59
N LEU A 26 -3.65 -8.09 -3.92
CA LEU A 26 -4.31 -6.79 -3.79
C LEU A 26 -4.44 -6.38 -2.32
N SER A 27 -4.70 -7.32 -1.41
CA SER A 27 -4.79 -7.03 0.02
C SER A 27 -3.47 -6.49 0.57
N TYR A 28 -2.33 -7.04 0.15
CA TYR A 28 -1.01 -6.54 0.54
C TYR A 28 -0.61 -5.25 -0.20
N ALA A 29 -0.95 -5.14 -1.48
CA ALA A 29 -0.68 -3.93 -2.27
C ALA A 29 -1.44 -2.70 -1.75
N LEU A 30 -2.66 -2.90 -1.24
CA LEU A 30 -3.48 -1.86 -0.61
C LEU A 30 -3.10 -1.60 0.85
N CYS A 31 -2.31 -2.47 1.48
CA CYS A 31 -1.89 -2.35 2.87
C CYS A 31 -0.80 -1.28 3.01
N GLY A 32 -1.20 -0.02 2.97
CA GLY A 32 -0.31 1.09 3.21
C GLY A 32 -0.98 2.45 3.07
N PHE A 33 -0.44 3.42 3.81
CA PHE A 33 -0.89 4.80 3.79
C PHE A 33 -0.16 5.59 2.68
N ALA A 34 -0.12 5.05 1.47
CA ALA A 34 0.57 5.63 0.32
C ALA A 34 -0.41 6.39 -0.57
N HIS A 35 -0.72 7.64 -0.19
CA HIS A 35 -1.62 8.51 -0.94
C HIS A 35 -1.28 9.99 -0.70
N VAL A 36 -1.80 10.91 -1.51
CA VAL A 36 -1.42 12.33 -1.43
C VAL A 36 -1.65 12.94 -0.03
N ALA A 37 -2.74 12.59 0.65
CA ALA A 37 -3.03 13.11 2.00
C ALA A 37 -1.99 12.68 3.05
N SER A 38 -1.32 11.54 2.89
CA SER A 38 -0.34 11.05 3.86
C SER A 38 0.98 11.79 3.73
N VAL A 39 1.29 12.33 2.54
CA VAL A 39 2.42 13.23 2.34
C VAL A 39 2.29 14.43 3.28
N ALA A 40 1.11 15.06 3.34
CA ALA A 40 0.88 16.18 4.25
C ALA A 40 1.01 15.78 5.73
N ILE A 41 0.51 14.60 6.10
CA ILE A 41 0.60 14.08 7.48
C ILE A 41 2.05 13.83 7.89
N PHE A 42 2.83 13.12 7.05
CA PHE A 42 4.22 12.78 7.38
C PHE A 42 5.15 13.97 7.23
N VAL A 43 5.08 14.72 6.12
CA VAL A 43 5.90 15.91 5.93
C VAL A 43 5.58 16.95 7.00
N GLY A 44 4.29 17.25 7.23
CA GLY A 44 3.85 18.23 8.23
C GLY A 44 4.16 17.80 9.67
N GLY A 45 3.92 16.53 10.00
CA GLY A 45 4.23 15.97 11.31
C GLY A 45 5.72 15.98 11.61
N THR A 46 6.57 15.52 10.69
CA THR A 46 8.03 15.53 10.87
C THR A 46 8.59 16.95 10.85
N ALA A 47 8.03 17.85 10.03
CA ALA A 47 8.35 19.28 10.01
C ALA A 47 8.04 20.00 11.33
N ALA A 48 7.03 19.54 12.07
CA ALA A 48 6.71 20.06 13.40
C ALA A 48 7.73 19.61 14.46
N LEU A 49 8.26 18.39 14.32
CA LEU A 49 9.31 17.85 15.20
C LEU A 49 10.68 18.45 14.92
N VAL A 50 11.03 18.68 13.64
CA VAL A 50 12.32 19.26 13.23
C VAL A 50 12.09 20.44 12.27
N PRO A 51 11.75 21.64 12.80
CA PRO A 51 11.43 22.81 11.99
C PRO A 51 12.54 23.29 11.06
N SER A 52 13.81 23.02 11.40
CA SER A 52 14.97 23.42 10.59
C SER A 52 15.10 22.65 9.27
N ARG A 53 14.37 21.54 9.09
CA ARG A 53 14.42 20.68 7.90
C ARG A 53 13.14 20.68 7.06
N ARG A 54 12.27 21.67 7.25
CA ARG A 54 10.97 21.73 6.55
C ARG A 54 11.09 21.69 5.03
N ASP A 55 12.03 22.46 4.48
CA ASP A 55 12.23 22.55 3.04
C ASP A 55 12.75 21.23 2.46
N ASP A 56 13.67 20.56 3.15
CA ASP A 56 14.16 19.22 2.79
C ASP A 56 12.99 18.21 2.75
N LEU A 57 12.15 18.20 3.80
CA LEU A 57 11.02 17.27 3.92
C LEU A 57 9.97 17.53 2.84
N ALA A 58 9.66 18.80 2.56
CA ALA A 58 8.74 19.19 1.50
C ALA A 58 9.25 18.75 0.11
N ALA A 59 10.54 18.95 -0.18
CA ALA A 59 11.15 18.52 -1.43
C ALA A 59 11.16 16.99 -1.61
N LEU A 60 11.22 16.23 -0.52
CA LEU A 60 11.19 14.76 -0.55
C LEU A 60 9.77 14.19 -0.64
N GLY A 61 8.73 14.94 -0.29
CA GLY A 61 7.36 14.42 -0.12
C GLY A 61 6.82 13.61 -1.31
N TRP A 62 7.00 14.12 -2.54
CA TRP A 62 6.52 13.41 -3.74
C TRP A 62 7.35 12.16 -4.04
N ARG A 63 8.67 12.22 -3.85
CA ARG A 63 9.57 11.07 -4.00
C ARG A 63 9.24 9.99 -2.98
N ALA A 64 8.93 10.39 -1.74
CA ALA A 64 8.51 9.51 -0.67
C ALA A 64 7.18 8.83 -1.00
N LEU A 65 6.21 9.54 -1.60
CA LEU A 65 4.95 8.94 -2.04
C LEU A 65 5.18 7.84 -3.08
N VAL A 66 5.97 8.12 -4.13
CA VAL A 66 6.27 7.13 -5.18
C VAL A 66 7.01 5.92 -4.58
N ALA A 67 8.00 6.16 -3.71
CA ALA A 67 8.72 5.10 -3.02
C ALA A 67 7.79 4.25 -2.14
N ALA A 68 6.87 4.88 -1.40
CA ALA A 68 5.89 4.19 -0.58
C ALA A 68 4.93 3.34 -1.42
N THR A 69 4.43 3.86 -2.54
CA THR A 69 3.59 3.08 -3.46
C THR A 69 4.33 1.87 -4.04
N LEU A 70 5.59 2.05 -4.45
CA LEU A 70 6.40 0.93 -4.94
C LEU A 70 6.65 -0.11 -3.84
N ALA A 71 6.84 0.33 -2.59
CA ALA A 71 7.04 -0.58 -1.47
C ALA A 71 5.79 -1.44 -1.19
N THR A 72 4.58 -0.87 -1.24
CA THR A 72 3.34 -1.65 -1.06
C THR A 72 3.11 -2.60 -2.24
N LEU A 73 3.33 -2.16 -3.48
CA LEU A 73 3.27 -3.02 -4.67
C LEU A 73 4.26 -4.18 -4.59
N MET A 74 5.51 -3.91 -4.19
CA MET A 74 6.53 -4.94 -4.00
C MET A 74 6.11 -5.95 -2.92
N THR A 75 5.50 -5.48 -1.84
CA THR A 75 4.95 -6.36 -0.79
C THR A 75 3.85 -7.26 -1.36
N GLY A 76 2.96 -6.71 -2.19
CA GLY A 76 1.97 -7.48 -2.94
C GLY A 76 2.59 -8.53 -3.87
N CYS A 77 3.65 -8.18 -4.60
CA CYS A 77 4.37 -9.13 -5.45
C CYS A 77 4.97 -10.29 -4.63
N VAL A 78 5.63 -9.97 -3.51
CA VAL A 78 6.21 -10.98 -2.61
C VAL A 78 5.13 -11.88 -2.03
N ALA A 79 4.03 -11.31 -1.53
CA ALA A 79 2.89 -12.08 -1.04
C ALA A 79 2.30 -12.99 -2.13
N GLY A 80 2.21 -12.50 -3.37
CA GLY A 80 1.83 -13.28 -4.53
C GLY A 80 2.77 -14.45 -4.78
N MET A 81 4.09 -14.25 -4.74
CA MET A 81 5.06 -15.34 -4.93
C MET A 81 4.85 -16.49 -3.96
N PHE A 82 4.46 -16.20 -2.71
CA PHE A 82 4.25 -17.20 -1.66
C PHE A 82 2.79 -17.66 -1.50
N SER A 83 1.86 -17.17 -2.32
CA SER A 83 0.44 -17.51 -2.21
C SER A 83 -0.05 -18.28 -3.43
N ASN A 84 -0.59 -19.48 -3.18
CA ASN A 84 -1.25 -20.30 -4.21
C ASN A 84 -2.78 -20.18 -4.16
N GLY A 85 -3.32 -19.23 -3.36
CA GLY A 85 -4.75 -18.97 -3.23
C GLY A 85 -5.46 -19.70 -2.08
N GLU A 86 -4.91 -20.79 -1.55
CA GLU A 86 -5.51 -21.55 -0.44
C GLU A 86 -4.64 -21.55 0.84
N GLY A 87 -3.38 -21.09 0.74
CA GLY A 87 -2.43 -21.05 1.85
C GLY A 87 -1.09 -20.42 1.46
N VAL A 88 -0.19 -20.32 2.46
CA VAL A 88 1.22 -19.93 2.25
C VAL A 88 1.97 -21.16 1.74
N ALA A 89 2.57 -21.05 0.55
CA ALA A 89 3.24 -22.16 -0.15
C ALA A 89 4.43 -22.79 0.63
N LEU A 90 4.88 -22.17 1.73
CA LEU A 90 5.94 -22.70 2.61
C LEU A 90 5.42 -23.66 3.69
N LEU A 91 4.10 -23.78 3.88
CA LEU A 91 3.48 -24.62 4.91
C LEU A 91 2.74 -25.85 4.33
N GLN A 92 2.94 -26.13 3.04
CA GLN A 92 2.46 -27.34 2.35
C GLN A 92 3.65 -28.17 1.90
#